data_AF-A0A3R6HSU5-F1
#
_entry.id   AF-A0A3R6HSU5-F1
#
_cell.length_a   1.000
_cell.length_b   1.000
_cell.length_c   1.000
_cell.angle_alpha   90.00
_cell.angle_beta   90.00
_cell.angle_gamma   90.00
#
_symmetry.space_group_name_H-M   'P 1'
#
loop_
_entity.id
_entity.type
_entity.pdbx_description
1 polymer ?
#
loop_
_entity_poly.entity_id
_entity_poly.type
_entity_poly.pdbx_seq_one_letter_code
_entity_poly.pdbx_strand_id
1 'polypeptide(L)'
;MERVIGYTESFWVSAMQFIAECTAKRKEILDAAKDTADDTELPDIEALVDDALSFGPDEDGLCFNCWGVTDNYESDRPFACVVIDYGEGIILDAA
;
A
#
# COMPACT_ATOMS: atom_id res chain seq x y z
N MET A 1 -23.06 -3.42 12.90
CA MET A 1 -22.41 -2.13 13.18
C MET A 1 -21.34 -1.96 12.14
N GLU A 2 -21.38 -0.86 11.41
CA GLU A 2 -20.27 -0.46 10.54
C GLU A 2 -19.11 -0.06 11.46
N ARG A 3 -17.96 -0.70 11.29
CA ARG A 3 -16.76 -0.37 12.08
C ARG A 3 -16.18 0.92 11.55
N VAL A 4 -15.74 1.82 12.43
CA VAL A 4 -15.02 3.02 12.01
C VAL A 4 -13.62 2.59 11.55
N ILE A 5 -13.27 2.92 10.31
CA ILE A 5 -11.92 2.74 9.77
C ILE A 5 -11.27 4.11 9.67
N GLY A 6 -10.08 4.23 10.26
CA GLY A 6 -9.26 5.44 10.16
C GLY A 6 -7.78 5.10 10.04
N TYR A 7 -6.97 6.12 9.80
CA TYR A 7 -5.52 5.98 9.76
C TYR A 7 -4.85 7.19 10.38
N THR A 8 -3.63 6.99 10.90
CA THR A 8 -2.82 8.04 11.51
C THR A 8 -2.17 8.93 10.45
N GLU A 9 -1.62 10.07 10.89
CA GLU A 9 -0.77 10.91 10.03
C GLU A 9 0.49 10.15 9.58
N SER A 10 1.08 9.33 10.45
CA SER A 10 2.23 8.49 10.12
C SER A 10 1.92 7.47 9.02
N PHE A 11 0.77 6.80 9.09
CA PHE A 11 0.29 5.96 8.00
C PHE A 11 0.19 6.75 6.69
N TRP A 12 -0.46 7.91 6.73
CA TRP A 12 -0.66 8.73 5.53
C TRP A 12 0.67 9.16 4.90
N VAL A 13 1.65 9.57 5.71
CA VAL A 13 3.00 9.94 5.23
C VAL A 13 3.69 8.73 4.58
N SER A 14 3.70 7.58 5.25
CA SER A 14 4.30 6.35 4.72
C SER A 14 3.63 5.88 3.44
N ALA A 15 2.29 5.95 3.37
CA ALA A 15 1.51 5.60 2.20
C ALA A 15 1.81 6.55 1.03
N MET A 16 1.83 7.86 1.27
CA MET A 16 2.20 8.85 0.24
C MET A 16 3.63 8.63 -0.28
N GLN A 17 4.57 8.29 0.60
CA GLN A 17 5.93 7.95 0.17
C GLN A 17 5.92 6.70 -0.72
N PHE A 18 5.23 5.64 -0.31
CA PHE A 18 5.14 4.41 -1.08
C PHE A 18 4.50 4.61 -2.46
N ILE A 19 3.42 5.37 -2.54
CA ILE A 19 2.75 5.71 -3.81
C ILE A 19 3.71 6.49 -4.74
N ALA A 20 4.47 7.43 -4.18
CA ALA A 20 5.47 8.18 -4.94
C ALA A 20 6.61 7.27 -5.43
N GLU A 21 7.06 6.32 -4.62
CA GLU A 21 8.06 5.31 -5.00
C GLU A 21 7.54 4.39 -6.12
N CYS A 22 6.28 3.93 -6.04
CA CYS A 22 5.65 3.15 -7.11
C CYS A 22 5.55 3.93 -8.42
N THR A 23 5.15 5.21 -8.34
CA THR A 23 5.09 6.11 -9.50
C THR A 23 6.46 6.30 -10.14
N ALA A 24 7.49 6.56 -9.32
CA ALA A 24 8.86 6.73 -9.78
C ALA A 24 9.40 5.44 -10.43
N LYS A 25 9.09 4.28 -9.85
CA LYS A 25 9.51 2.99 -10.39
C LYS A 25 8.89 2.67 -11.74
N ARG A 26 7.57 2.85 -11.87
CA ARG A 26 6.89 2.71 -13.18
C ARG A 26 7.57 3.58 -14.23
N LYS A 27 7.84 4.84 -13.90
CA LYS A 27 8.54 5.76 -14.80
C LYS A 27 9.93 5.24 -15.19
N GLU A 28 10.73 4.73 -14.25
CA GLU A 28 12.05 4.15 -14.52
C GLU A 28 11.96 3.00 -15.53
N ILE A 29 10.98 2.11 -15.37
CA ILE A 29 10.78 0.93 -16.23
C ILE A 29 10.39 1.34 -17.65
N LEU A 30 9.41 2.24 -17.78
CA LEU A 30 8.89 2.70 -19.07
C LEU A 30 9.93 3.56 -19.82
N ASP A 31 10.62 4.48 -19.12
CA ASP A 31 11.67 5.31 -19.72
C ASP A 31 12.86 4.45 -20.22
N ALA A 32 13.13 3.32 -19.55
CA ALA A 32 14.16 2.37 -19.95
C ALA A 32 13.69 1.38 -21.04
N ALA A 33 12.44 1.46 -21.50
CA ALA A 33 11.80 0.51 -22.43
C ALA A 33 11.94 -0.96 -21.98
N LYS A 34 11.97 -1.19 -20.66
CA LYS A 34 11.99 -2.53 -20.06
C LYS A 34 10.61 -3.20 -20.14
N ASP A 35 9.57 -2.38 -20.18
CA ASP A 35 8.17 -2.76 -20.39
C ASP A 35 7.51 -1.77 -21.36
N THR A 36 6.44 -2.21 -22.02
CA THR A 36 5.69 -1.43 -23.01
C THR A 36 4.22 -1.23 -22.66
N ALA A 37 3.70 -1.96 -21.67
CA ALA A 37 2.33 -1.83 -21.18
C ALA A 37 2.33 -1.28 -19.75
N ASP A 38 1.35 -0.44 -19.44
CA ASP A 38 1.11 0.12 -18.11
C ASP A 38 -0.31 -0.18 -17.61
N ASP A 39 -0.85 -1.34 -18.00
CA ASP A 39 -2.22 -1.79 -17.70
C ASP A 39 -2.50 -2.05 -16.21
N THR A 40 -1.52 -1.80 -15.32
CA THR A 40 -1.67 -1.91 -13.87
C THR A 40 -2.07 -0.56 -13.26
N GLU A 41 -3.05 -0.53 -12.38
CA GLU A 41 -3.40 0.66 -11.61
C GLU A 41 -2.41 0.87 -10.45
N LEU A 42 -1.87 2.08 -10.30
CA LEU A 42 -1.03 2.43 -9.15
C LEU A 42 -1.88 2.54 -7.88
N PRO A 43 -1.30 2.29 -6.70
CA PRO A 43 -2.06 2.39 -5.46
C PRO A 43 -2.43 3.85 -5.20
N ASP A 44 -3.59 4.04 -4.60
CA ASP A 44 -3.93 5.23 -3.83
C ASP A 44 -4.10 4.87 -2.35
N ILE A 45 -4.47 5.85 -1.52
CA ILE A 45 -4.63 5.61 -0.07
C ILE A 45 -5.75 4.61 0.21
N GLU A 46 -6.86 4.67 -0.52
CA GLU A 46 -8.00 3.77 -0.29
C GLU A 46 -7.63 2.33 -0.65
N ALA A 47 -6.92 2.15 -1.76
CA ALA A 47 -6.42 0.85 -2.21
C ALA A 47 -5.46 0.24 -1.17
N LEU A 48 -4.56 1.03 -0.58
CA LEU A 48 -3.65 0.54 0.46
C LEU A 48 -4.37 0.17 1.76
N VAL A 49 -5.42 0.91 2.13
CA VAL A 49 -6.26 0.59 3.29
C VAL A 49 -7.06 -0.69 3.05
N ASP A 50 -7.72 -0.81 1.90
CA ASP A 50 -8.51 -2.00 1.55
C ASP A 50 -7.63 -3.25 1.47
N ASP A 51 -6.45 -3.12 0.87
CA ASP A 51 -5.47 -4.20 0.78
C ASP A 51 -5.03 -4.69 2.17
N ALA A 52 -4.63 -3.78 3.06
CA ALA A 52 -4.23 -4.11 4.42
C ALA A 52 -5.36 -4.80 5.22
N LEU A 53 -6.62 -4.41 5.00
CA LEU A 53 -7.78 -5.02 5.67
C LEU A 53 -8.20 -6.36 5.06
N SER A 54 -8.00 -6.53 3.75
CA SER A 54 -8.35 -7.73 2.99
C SER A 54 -7.36 -8.87 3.27
N PHE A 55 -6.06 -8.59 3.25
CA PHE A 55 -5.04 -9.56 3.64
C PHE A 55 -5.08 -9.87 5.13
N GLY A 56 -5.33 -8.83 5.93
CA GLY A 56 -5.33 -8.89 7.38
C GLY A 56 -3.92 -8.94 7.97
N PRO A 57 -3.75 -8.49 9.22
CA PRO A 57 -2.46 -8.45 9.88
C PRO A 57 -1.99 -9.83 10.34
N ASP A 58 -0.67 -9.94 10.56
CA ASP A 58 -0.06 -11.05 11.28
C ASP A 58 -0.32 -11.00 12.80
N GLU A 59 0.37 -11.86 13.57
CA GLU A 59 0.22 -11.95 15.02
C GLU A 59 0.65 -10.69 15.79
N ASP A 60 1.49 -9.85 15.19
CA ASP A 60 1.99 -8.60 15.76
C ASP A 60 1.17 -7.38 15.28
N GLY A 61 0.14 -7.60 14.46
CA GLY A 61 -0.66 -6.53 13.88
C GLY A 61 -0.08 -5.95 12.59
N LEU A 62 0.96 -6.56 12.01
CA LEU A 62 1.65 -6.02 10.84
C LEU A 62 1.04 -6.55 9.53
N CYS A 63 0.87 -5.64 8.57
CA CYS A 63 0.52 -5.94 7.18
C CYS A 63 1.66 -5.51 6.26
N PHE A 64 1.98 -6.34 5.27
CA PHE A 64 2.98 -6.04 4.25
C PHE A 64 2.47 -6.45 2.87
N ASN A 65 2.59 -5.57 1.88
CA ASN A 65 2.30 -5.94 0.50
C ASN A 65 3.20 -5.24 -0.53
N CYS A 66 3.62 -5.97 -1.56
CA CYS A 66 4.26 -5.41 -2.75
C CYS A 66 3.17 -5.03 -3.77
N TRP A 67 3.34 -3.89 -4.43
CA TRP A 67 2.35 -3.43 -5.42
C TRP A 67 2.89 -3.63 -6.84
N GLY A 68 2.05 -4.11 -7.76
CA GLY A 68 2.40 -4.16 -9.17
C GLY A 68 2.60 -2.75 -9.73
N VAL A 69 3.82 -2.40 -10.14
CA VAL A 69 4.09 -1.10 -10.77
C VAL A 69 3.90 -1.15 -12.28
N THR A 70 3.98 -2.33 -12.90
CA THR A 70 3.43 -2.64 -14.24
C THR A 70 2.81 -4.03 -14.20
N ASP A 71 2.43 -4.61 -15.34
CA ASP A 71 1.97 -6.00 -15.44
C ASP A 71 3.13 -7.00 -15.32
N ASN A 72 4.38 -6.55 -15.47
CA ASN A 72 5.59 -7.39 -15.40
C ASN A 72 6.53 -7.05 -14.23
N TYR A 73 6.28 -5.97 -13.50
CA TYR A 73 7.16 -5.50 -12.43
C TYR A 73 6.38 -5.10 -11.18
N GLU A 74 6.98 -5.36 -10.01
CA GLU A 74 6.48 -4.97 -8.69
C GLU A 74 7.26 -3.78 -8.11
N SER A 75 6.77 -3.24 -7.00
CA SER A 75 7.43 -2.22 -6.21
C SER A 75 8.78 -2.74 -5.67
N ASP A 76 9.77 -1.85 -5.56
CA ASP A 76 11.12 -2.25 -5.10
C ASP A 76 11.15 -2.68 -3.63
N ARG A 77 10.15 -2.26 -2.85
CA ARG A 77 9.96 -2.60 -1.43
C ARG A 77 8.47 -2.84 -1.18
N PRO A 78 8.11 -3.65 -0.16
CA PRO A 78 6.73 -3.74 0.28
C PRO A 78 6.30 -2.46 1.00
N PHE A 79 5.04 -2.08 0.84
CA PHE A 79 4.36 -1.21 1.80
C PHE A 79 4.13 -1.98 3.09
N ALA A 80 4.34 -1.32 4.23
CA ALA A 80 4.15 -1.91 5.55
C ALA A 80 3.32 -0.97 6.43
N CYS A 81 2.34 -1.52 7.13
CA CYS A 81 1.53 -0.80 8.11
C CYS A 81 1.15 -1.69 9.30
N VAL A 82 0.72 -1.09 10.39
CA VAL A 82 0.18 -1.77 11.56
C VAL A 82 -1.33 -1.57 11.60
N VAL A 83 -2.07 -2.64 11.78
CA VAL A 83 -3.53 -2.64 11.96
C VAL A 83 -3.84 -2.79 13.45
N ILE A 84 -4.43 -1.75 14.02
CA ILE A 84 -4.82 -1.71 15.44
C ILE A 84 -6.34 -1.86 15.54
N ASP A 85 -6.81 -3.05 15.92
CA ASP A 85 -8.21 -3.32 16.23
C ASP A 85 -8.48 -3.11 17.73
N TYR A 86 -9.30 -2.12 18.07
CA TYR A 86 -9.69 -1.80 19.44
C TYR A 86 -11.16 -2.15 19.73
N GLY A 87 -11.73 -3.10 18.97
CA GLY A 87 -13.09 -3.61 19.12
C GLY A 87 -14.14 -2.80 18.37
N GLU A 88 -14.21 -1.50 18.66
CA GLU A 88 -15.21 -0.59 18.07
C GLU A 88 -14.81 -0.03 16.69
N GLY A 89 -13.54 -0.16 16.32
CA GLY A 89 -13.00 0.32 15.05
C GLY A 89 -11.58 -0.19 14.80
N ILE A 90 -11.02 0.25 13.67
CA ILE A 90 -9.68 -0.08 13.22
C ILE A 90 -8.94 1.23 12.91
N ILE A 91 -7.70 1.32 13.40
CA ILE A 91 -6.76 2.38 13.01
C ILE A 91 -5.56 1.74 12.32
N LEU A 92 -5.21 2.23 11.14
CA LEU A 92 -3.95 1.89 10.49
C LEU A 92 -2.86 2.90 10.87
N ASP A 93 -1.67 2.40 11.22
CA ASP A 93 -0.48 3.20 11.52
C ASP A 93 0.71 2.77 10.64
N ALA A 94 1.76 3.58 10.58
CA ALA A 94 3.01 3.14 9.96
C ALA A 94 3.65 2.00 10.77
N ALA A 95 4.27 1.05 10.06
CA ALA A 95 5.06 -0.03 10.66
C ALA A 95 6.47 0.40 11.09
#